data_AF-A0A2T1G8W3-F1
#
_entry.id   AF-A0A2T1G8W3-F1
#
_cell.length_a   1.000
_cell.length_b   1.000
_cell.length_c   1.000
_cell.angle_alpha   90.00
_cell.angle_beta   90.00
_cell.angle_gamma   90.00
#
_symmetry.space_group_name_H-M   'P 1'
#
loop_
_entity.id
_entity.type
_entity.pdbx_description
1 polymer ?
#
loop_
_entity_poly.entity_id
_entity_poly.type
_entity_poly.pdbx_seq_one_letter_code
_entity_poly.pdbx_strand_id
1 'polypeptide(L)'
;MANGNQSVPKQLIGEWQTQTPGNSVRLIFTNEGTLFVWNTPTIAKQMEYQTDVNHQPKNLDILTRGEVTGRTIFEFTADGKLRLILNNIRASRPTSFDSNARIFQKVSEKTTLPDNVKVINFKEPNQARQSEGKQYVASINRGQQAFYAENGRFTSILQELGLGIKSETAGYSYSIVLSNDGRFVQSIGLAKRDGLKNYTGIVFWVNKADSKSTSSLFCESYQPSKELPGLPVVTNSKDGLQCPLGYSPIVR
;
A
#
# COMPACT_ATOMS: atom_id res chain seq x y z
N MET A 1 -13.47 -10.61 -25.72
CA MET A 1 -14.05 -9.30 -26.13
C MET A 1 -13.85 -8.36 -24.95
N ALA A 2 -13.06 -7.28 -24.96
CA ALA A 2 -12.41 -6.53 -26.03
C ALA A 2 -10.99 -6.12 -25.56
N ASN A 3 -9.98 -6.34 -26.41
CA ASN A 3 -8.67 -5.67 -26.29
C ASN A 3 -8.85 -4.24 -26.77
N GLY A 4 -9.25 -3.35 -25.87
CA GLY A 4 -9.25 -1.91 -26.13
C GLY A 4 -7.80 -1.46 -26.33
N ASN A 5 -7.51 -0.95 -27.52
CA ASN A 5 -6.16 -0.61 -27.97
C ASN A 5 -5.55 0.48 -27.06
N GLN A 6 -4.75 0.06 -26.07
CA GLN A 6 -3.99 0.94 -25.19
C GLN A 6 -2.88 1.61 -26.01
N SER A 7 -3.23 2.71 -26.67
CA SER A 7 -2.27 3.49 -27.45
C SER A 7 -1.87 4.72 -26.65
N VAL A 8 -0.58 4.89 -26.45
CA VAL A 8 -0.02 6.13 -25.91
C VAL A 8 -0.06 7.19 -27.01
N PRO A 9 -0.81 8.29 -26.85
CA PRO A 9 -0.85 9.32 -27.87
C PRO A 9 0.55 9.93 -28.07
N LYS A 10 1.04 9.94 -29.32
CA LYS A 10 2.36 10.52 -29.67
C LYS A 10 2.56 11.93 -29.12
N GLN A 11 1.49 12.72 -29.08
CA GLN A 11 1.52 14.08 -28.55
C GLN A 11 1.92 14.13 -27.07
N LEU A 12 1.60 13.10 -26.27
CA LEU A 12 1.89 13.04 -24.83
C LEU A 12 3.38 12.78 -24.55
N ILE A 13 4.09 12.11 -25.46
CA ILE A 13 5.49 11.71 -25.30
C ILE A 13 6.40 12.93 -25.18
N GLY A 14 7.36 12.87 -24.26
CA GLY A 14 8.37 13.91 -24.06
C GLY A 14 8.33 14.53 -22.67
N GLU A 15 9.08 15.62 -22.51
CA GLU A 15 9.25 16.36 -21.26
C GLU A 15 8.26 17.52 -21.17
N TRP A 16 7.59 17.62 -20.03
CA TRP A 16 6.59 18.62 -19.71
C TRP A 16 6.91 19.32 -18.40
N GLN A 17 6.68 20.63 -18.32
CA GLN A 17 6.94 21.42 -17.12
C GLN A 17 5.78 22.36 -16.78
N THR A 18 5.46 22.50 -15.50
CA THR A 18 4.42 23.43 -15.05
C THR A 18 4.86 24.89 -15.07
N GLN A 19 3.96 25.77 -15.51
CA GLN A 19 4.14 27.23 -15.53
C GLN A 19 3.79 27.89 -14.18
N THR A 20 4.21 27.31 -13.04
CA THR A 20 3.92 27.88 -11.71
C THR A 20 5.22 28.30 -11.01
N PRO A 21 5.40 29.61 -10.71
CA PRO A 21 6.53 30.08 -9.90
C PRO A 21 6.56 29.37 -8.53
N GLY A 22 7.74 28.89 -8.11
CA GLY A 22 7.95 28.27 -6.80
C GLY A 22 7.54 26.79 -6.64
N ASN A 23 6.77 26.22 -7.57
CA ASN A 23 6.33 24.80 -7.53
C ASN A 23 6.48 24.14 -8.90
N SER A 24 7.72 24.05 -9.38
CA SER A 24 8.04 23.44 -10.66
C SER A 24 7.95 21.92 -10.57
N VAL A 25 7.03 21.34 -11.33
CA VAL A 25 6.94 19.89 -11.52
C VAL A 25 7.27 19.60 -12.97
N ARG A 26 8.16 18.62 -13.16
CA ARG A 26 8.50 18.09 -14.46
C ARG A 26 8.02 16.66 -14.61
N LEU A 27 7.54 16.36 -15.80
CA LEU A 27 7.07 15.05 -16.21
C LEU A 27 7.84 14.60 -17.44
N ILE A 28 8.16 13.32 -17.52
CA ILE A 28 8.54 12.68 -18.78
C ILE A 28 7.60 11.50 -19.03
N PHE A 29 6.91 11.52 -20.16
CA PHE A 29 6.15 10.38 -20.65
C PHE A 29 6.96 9.63 -21.71
N THR A 30 7.22 8.35 -21.50
CA THR A 30 7.87 7.48 -22.48
C THR A 30 6.85 6.70 -23.31
N ASN A 31 7.26 6.24 -24.49
CA ASN A 31 6.44 5.43 -25.40
C ASN A 31 6.15 4.02 -24.87
N GLU A 32 6.95 3.54 -23.91
CA GLU A 32 6.79 2.24 -23.25
C GLU A 32 5.82 2.28 -22.05
N GLY A 33 5.17 3.42 -21.78
CA GLY A 33 4.26 3.55 -20.64
C GLY A 33 4.96 3.83 -19.32
N THR A 34 6.17 4.42 -19.32
CA THR A 34 6.83 4.90 -18.11
C THR A 34 6.61 6.41 -17.93
N LEU A 35 6.25 6.82 -16.72
CA LEU A 35 6.12 8.21 -16.32
C LEU A 35 7.16 8.52 -15.23
N PHE A 36 8.00 9.51 -15.50
CA PHE A 36 8.87 10.11 -14.48
C PHE A 36 8.28 11.41 -13.97
N VAL A 37 8.25 11.60 -12.66
CA VAL A 37 7.75 12.82 -12.01
C VAL A 37 8.80 13.34 -11.03
N TRP A 38 9.23 14.59 -11.20
CA TRP A 38 10.14 15.21 -10.24
C TRP A 38 9.82 16.67 -9.94
N ASN A 39 10.00 17.00 -8.66
CA ASN A 39 9.81 18.33 -8.11
C ASN A 39 11.13 18.87 -7.52
N THR A 40 12.22 18.10 -7.62
CA THR A 40 13.56 18.44 -7.14
C THR A 40 14.57 18.24 -8.27
N PRO A 41 15.70 18.96 -8.31
CA PRO A 41 16.66 18.86 -9.41
C PRO A 41 17.36 17.48 -9.54
N THR A 42 17.30 16.63 -8.51
CA THR A 42 18.16 15.44 -8.40
C THR A 42 17.41 14.14 -8.11
N ILE A 43 16.10 14.17 -7.86
CA ILE A 43 15.33 12.96 -7.53
C ILE A 43 14.05 12.93 -8.35
N ALA A 44 13.88 11.84 -9.14
CA ALA A 44 12.66 11.55 -9.87
C ALA A 44 11.97 10.29 -9.36
N LYS A 45 10.64 10.33 -9.34
CA LYS A 45 9.78 9.17 -9.08
C LYS A 45 9.45 8.50 -10.40
N GLN A 46 9.63 7.19 -10.47
CA GLN A 46 9.19 6.36 -11.60
C GLN A 46 7.86 5.68 -11.29
N MET A 47 6.93 5.73 -12.24
CA MET A 47 5.66 5.01 -12.25
C MET A 47 5.34 4.50 -13.66
N GLU A 48 4.42 3.54 -13.76
CA GLU A 48 3.86 3.08 -15.02
C GLU A 48 2.59 3.87 -15.33
N TYR A 49 2.24 4.02 -16.61
CA TYR A 49 0.98 4.63 -17.01
C TYR A 49 0.39 3.96 -18.24
N GLN A 50 -0.94 4.03 -18.36
CA GLN A 50 -1.69 3.62 -19.54
C GLN A 50 -2.69 4.71 -19.90
N THR A 51 -3.02 4.83 -21.18
CA THR A 51 -3.99 5.82 -21.67
C THR A 51 -5.12 5.16 -22.43
N ASP A 52 -6.29 5.78 -22.32
CA ASP A 52 -7.43 5.52 -23.21
C ASP A 52 -7.96 6.85 -23.74
N VAL A 53 -7.75 7.04 -25.04
CA VAL A 53 -8.01 8.29 -25.75
C VAL A 53 -9.41 8.37 -26.35
N ASN A 54 -10.23 7.34 -26.18
CA ASN A 54 -11.59 7.28 -26.72
C ASN A 54 -12.60 8.05 -25.84
N HIS A 55 -12.16 8.53 -24.69
CA HIS A 55 -12.96 9.31 -23.75
C HIS A 55 -12.63 10.80 -23.85
N GLN A 56 -13.60 11.64 -23.47
CA GLN A 56 -13.43 13.08 -23.32
C GLN A 56 -13.93 13.51 -21.94
N PRO A 57 -13.05 13.99 -21.04
CA PRO A 57 -11.60 14.06 -21.15
C PRO A 57 -10.92 12.68 -21.34
N LYS A 58 -9.70 12.65 -21.89
CA LYS A 58 -8.98 11.39 -22.13
C LYS A 58 -8.58 10.75 -20.81
N ASN A 59 -8.55 9.44 -20.75
CA ASN A 59 -8.22 8.68 -19.54
C ASN A 59 -6.71 8.45 -19.44
N LEU A 60 -6.17 8.63 -18.23
CA LEU A 60 -4.82 8.23 -17.88
C LEU A 60 -4.85 7.45 -16.58
N ASP A 61 -4.33 6.24 -16.61
CA ASP A 61 -4.21 5.36 -15.45
C ASP A 61 -2.76 5.32 -15.02
N ILE A 62 -2.54 5.39 -13.71
CA ILE A 62 -1.24 5.20 -13.09
C ILE A 62 -1.19 3.78 -12.58
N LEU A 63 -0.12 3.09 -12.94
CA LEU A 63 0.12 1.71 -12.56
C LEU A 63 1.36 1.59 -11.70
N THR A 64 1.40 0.54 -10.91
CA THR A 64 2.57 0.14 -10.14
C THR A 64 2.67 -1.37 -10.21
N ARG A 65 3.74 -1.88 -10.83
CA ARG A 65 3.92 -3.33 -11.03
C ARG A 65 2.74 -3.96 -11.78
N GLY A 66 2.22 -3.27 -12.79
CA GLY A 66 1.08 -3.71 -13.59
C GLY A 66 -0.31 -3.56 -12.95
N GLU A 67 -0.42 -3.14 -11.68
CA GLU A 67 -1.71 -2.89 -11.04
C GLU A 67 -2.10 -1.41 -11.14
N VAL A 68 -3.36 -1.12 -11.51
CA VAL A 68 -3.88 0.26 -11.55
C VAL A 68 -4.03 0.79 -10.13
N THR A 69 -3.16 1.73 -9.76
CA THR A 69 -3.13 2.37 -8.43
C THR A 69 -3.81 3.73 -8.42
N GLY A 70 -4.09 4.30 -9.59
CA GLY A 70 -4.73 5.59 -9.68
C GLY A 70 -5.39 5.83 -11.04
N ARG A 71 -6.55 6.47 -11.03
CA ARG A 71 -7.27 6.83 -12.25
C ARG A 71 -7.42 8.34 -12.34
N THR A 72 -7.02 8.90 -13.47
CA THR A 72 -7.07 10.34 -13.73
C THR A 72 -7.47 10.64 -15.17
N ILE A 73 -7.54 11.93 -15.49
CA ILE A 73 -7.90 12.43 -16.82
C ILE A 73 -6.91 13.47 -17.30
N PHE A 74 -6.79 13.56 -18.63
CA PHE A 74 -5.96 14.55 -19.29
C PHE A 74 -6.58 15.04 -20.60
N GLU A 75 -6.13 16.20 -21.06
CA GLU A 75 -6.42 16.69 -22.39
C GLU A 75 -5.26 17.56 -22.91
N PHE A 76 -5.29 17.82 -24.21
CA PHE A 76 -4.47 18.84 -24.82
C PHE A 76 -5.34 20.08 -25.04
N THR A 77 -4.90 21.22 -24.54
CA THR A 77 -5.55 22.50 -24.78
C THR A 77 -5.33 22.95 -26.22
N ALA A 78 -6.10 23.93 -26.68
CA ALA A 78 -5.99 24.45 -28.05
C ALA A 78 -4.59 25.03 -28.38
N ASP A 79 -3.87 25.54 -27.37
CA ASP A 79 -2.49 26.03 -27.48
C ASP A 79 -1.44 24.92 -27.29
N GLY A 80 -1.85 23.64 -27.33
CA GLY A 80 -0.94 22.48 -27.29
C GLY A 80 -0.36 22.16 -25.91
N LYS A 81 -0.85 22.78 -24.84
CA LYS A 81 -0.45 22.46 -23.47
C LYS A 81 -1.17 21.21 -22.98
N LEU A 82 -0.57 20.54 -22.00
CA LEU A 82 -1.16 19.38 -21.34
C LEU A 82 -1.91 19.85 -20.10
N ARG A 83 -3.22 19.60 -20.04
CA ARG A 83 -4.02 19.75 -18.81
C ARG A 83 -4.19 18.37 -18.17
N LEU A 84 -3.75 18.22 -16.93
CA LEU A 84 -3.68 16.93 -16.23
C LEU A 84 -3.94 17.08 -14.73
N ILE A 85 -4.68 16.13 -14.15
CA ILE A 85 -4.82 16.02 -12.69
C ILE A 85 -3.78 15.02 -12.17
N LEU A 86 -2.76 15.52 -11.46
CA LEU A 86 -1.74 14.67 -10.80
C LEU A 86 -1.85 14.66 -9.27
N ASN A 87 -2.50 15.65 -8.69
CA ASN A 87 -2.70 15.73 -7.25
C ASN A 87 -4.02 15.03 -6.90
N ASN A 88 -4.05 14.35 -5.75
CA ASN A 88 -5.25 13.65 -5.25
C ASN A 88 -5.80 12.58 -6.21
N ILE A 89 -4.93 11.80 -6.85
CA ILE A 89 -5.37 10.66 -7.68
C ILE A 89 -6.18 9.69 -6.80
N ARG A 90 -7.43 9.42 -7.21
CA ARG A 90 -8.39 8.61 -6.46
C ARG A 90 -8.56 7.24 -7.10
N ALA A 91 -9.23 6.33 -6.39
CA ALA A 91 -9.67 5.06 -6.95
C ALA A 91 -10.73 5.26 -8.05
N SER A 92 -11.62 6.25 -7.89
CA SER A 92 -12.62 6.65 -8.89
C SER A 92 -12.07 7.69 -9.86
N ARG A 93 -12.35 7.51 -11.15
CA ARG A 93 -11.90 8.43 -12.20
C ARG A 93 -12.72 9.73 -12.14
N PRO A 94 -12.08 10.92 -12.13
CA PRO A 94 -12.78 12.19 -12.31
C PRO A 94 -13.48 12.24 -13.68
N THR A 95 -14.66 12.85 -13.74
CA THR A 95 -15.41 13.04 -15.00
C THR A 95 -15.18 14.42 -15.62
N SER A 96 -14.59 15.35 -14.88
CA SER A 96 -14.28 16.71 -15.31
C SER A 96 -13.06 17.26 -14.57
N PHE A 97 -12.46 18.32 -15.10
CA PHE A 97 -11.33 18.99 -14.47
C PHE A 97 -11.80 19.93 -13.35
N ASP A 98 -11.18 19.80 -12.18
CA ASP A 98 -11.42 20.66 -11.02
C ASP A 98 -10.24 21.63 -10.79
N SER A 99 -10.24 22.31 -9.65
CA SER A 99 -9.17 23.25 -9.24
C SER A 99 -7.81 22.58 -9.02
N ASN A 100 -7.72 21.24 -8.98
CA ASN A 100 -6.46 20.50 -8.88
C ASN A 100 -5.83 20.21 -10.25
N ALA A 101 -6.51 20.50 -11.35
CA ALA A 101 -5.96 20.37 -12.69
C ALA A 101 -4.79 21.32 -12.90
N ARG A 102 -3.67 20.79 -13.40
CA ARG A 102 -2.46 21.59 -13.71
C ARG A 102 -2.23 21.65 -15.20
N ILE A 103 -1.67 22.77 -15.65
CA ILE A 103 -1.25 23.01 -17.02
C ILE A 103 0.27 22.84 -17.13
N PHE A 104 0.70 22.04 -18.10
CA PHE A 104 2.09 21.79 -18.41
C PHE A 104 2.40 22.23 -19.83
N GLN A 105 3.56 22.85 -20.02
CA GLN A 105 4.10 23.16 -21.32
C GLN A 105 5.12 22.10 -21.73
N LYS A 106 5.08 21.69 -22.99
CA LYS A 106 6.10 20.80 -23.55
C LYS A 106 7.42 21.54 -23.67
N VAL A 107 8.48 20.97 -23.12
CA VAL A 107 9.83 21.58 -23.13
C VAL A 107 10.84 20.76 -23.92
N SER A 108 10.58 19.47 -24.14
CA SER A 108 11.43 18.60 -24.96
C SER A 108 10.67 17.39 -25.48
N GLU A 109 11.18 16.76 -26.54
CA GLU A 109 10.75 15.43 -27.02
C GLU A 109 11.52 14.29 -26.31
N LYS A 110 12.47 14.60 -25.42
CA LYS A 110 13.29 13.61 -24.73
C LYS A 110 12.45 12.76 -23.77
N THR A 111 12.73 11.45 -23.77
CA THR A 111 12.09 10.46 -22.89
C THR A 111 13.04 9.91 -21.82
N THR A 112 14.24 10.47 -21.71
CA THR A 112 15.27 10.05 -20.75
C THR A 112 15.49 11.10 -19.67
N LEU A 113 15.82 10.64 -18.46
CA LEU A 113 16.21 11.54 -17.37
C LEU A 113 17.64 12.07 -17.57
N PRO A 114 17.95 13.28 -17.07
CA PRO A 114 19.33 13.76 -16.96
C PRO A 114 20.18 12.86 -16.05
N ASP A 115 21.47 12.71 -16.35
CA ASP A 115 22.38 11.79 -15.65
C ASP A 115 22.51 12.05 -14.14
N ASN A 116 22.29 13.29 -13.70
CA ASN A 116 22.38 13.69 -12.30
C ASN A 116 21.12 13.36 -11.47
N VAL A 117 20.08 12.77 -12.09
CA VAL A 117 18.80 12.48 -11.45
C VAL A 117 18.76 11.03 -10.98
N LYS A 118 18.64 10.84 -9.66
CA LYS A 118 18.41 9.52 -9.06
C LYS A 118 16.94 9.14 -9.16
N VAL A 119 16.69 7.92 -9.64
CA VAL A 119 15.34 7.36 -9.71
C VAL A 119 14.99 6.68 -8.39
N ILE A 120 13.85 7.05 -7.82
CA ILE A 120 13.18 6.30 -6.76
C ILE A 120 11.91 5.68 -7.31
N ASN A 121 11.72 4.40 -7.09
CA ASN A 121 10.45 3.75 -7.42
C ASN A 121 9.39 4.22 -6.42
N PHE A 122 8.22 4.64 -6.91
CA PHE A 122 7.13 5.03 -6.02
C PHE A 122 6.66 3.81 -5.22
N LYS A 123 7.05 3.75 -3.94
CA LYS A 123 6.40 2.87 -2.95
C LYS A 123 5.20 3.64 -2.43
N GLU A 124 4.02 3.06 -2.63
CA GLU A 124 2.77 3.70 -2.26
C GLU A 124 2.72 3.95 -0.73
N PRO A 125 2.24 5.12 -0.26
CA PRO A 125 2.23 5.44 1.17
C PRO A 125 1.52 4.39 2.03
N ASN A 126 0.47 3.76 1.50
CA ASN A 126 -0.19 2.67 2.19
C ASN A 126 0.62 1.37 2.12
N GLN A 127 1.35 1.07 1.05
CA GLN A 127 2.25 -0.10 1.00
C GLN A 127 3.34 -0.04 2.08
N ALA A 128 3.95 1.13 2.30
CA ALA A 128 4.92 1.30 3.38
C ALA A 128 4.28 1.07 4.76
N ARG A 129 3.07 1.62 4.98
CA ARG A 129 2.31 1.42 6.23
C ARG A 129 1.86 -0.03 6.42
N GLN A 130 1.37 -0.68 5.37
CA GLN A 130 1.00 -2.10 5.37
C GLN A 130 2.21 -2.96 5.74
N SER A 131 3.40 -2.60 5.23
CA SER A 131 4.65 -3.28 5.61
C SER A 131 4.98 -3.11 7.09
N GLU A 132 4.79 -1.91 7.65
CA GLU A 132 4.92 -1.64 9.10
C GLU A 132 3.93 -2.49 9.90
N GLY A 133 2.63 -2.42 9.59
CA GLY A 133 1.57 -3.23 10.21
C GLY A 133 1.92 -4.71 10.21
N LYS A 134 2.32 -5.24 9.05
CA LYS A 134 2.70 -6.64 8.87
C LYS A 134 3.92 -7.03 9.72
N GLN A 135 4.98 -6.21 9.69
CA GLN A 135 6.22 -6.50 10.42
C GLN A 135 6.06 -6.41 11.93
N TYR A 136 5.30 -5.43 12.41
CA TYR A 136 5.08 -5.23 13.84
C TYR A 136 4.26 -6.38 14.41
N VAL A 137 3.12 -6.74 13.80
CA VAL A 137 2.31 -7.87 14.28
C VAL A 137 3.09 -9.19 14.24
N ALA A 138 3.88 -9.44 13.18
CA ALA A 138 4.74 -10.62 13.13
C ALA A 138 5.83 -10.64 14.22
N SER A 139 6.34 -9.47 14.59
CA SER A 139 7.33 -9.34 15.67
C SER A 139 6.69 -9.51 17.04
N ILE A 140 5.48 -8.98 17.25
CA ILE A 140 4.68 -9.22 18.45
C ILE A 140 4.40 -10.71 18.62
N ASN A 141 4.02 -11.43 17.57
CA ASN A 141 3.84 -12.89 17.64
C ASN A 141 5.11 -13.63 18.05
N ARG A 142 6.27 -13.29 17.47
CA ARG A 142 7.54 -13.88 17.89
C ARG A 142 7.88 -13.55 19.35
N GLY A 143 7.61 -12.31 19.76
CA GLY A 143 7.73 -11.88 21.15
C GLY A 143 6.84 -12.70 22.09
N GLN A 144 5.59 -12.97 21.72
CA GLN A 144 4.68 -13.80 22.50
C GLN A 144 5.19 -15.25 22.64
N GLN A 145 5.75 -15.82 21.58
CA GLN A 145 6.34 -17.17 21.65
C GLN A 145 7.55 -17.21 22.59
N ALA A 146 8.45 -16.22 22.51
CA ALA A 146 9.60 -16.11 23.40
C ALA A 146 9.16 -15.88 24.86
N PHE A 147 8.25 -14.93 25.09
CA PHE A 147 7.71 -14.63 26.40
C PHE A 147 7.03 -15.85 27.03
N TYR A 148 6.27 -16.63 26.25
CA TYR A 148 5.67 -17.88 26.73
C TYR A 148 6.73 -18.93 27.07
N ALA A 149 7.78 -19.07 26.27
CA ALA A 149 8.86 -20.01 26.54
C ALA A 149 9.60 -19.69 27.86
N GLU A 150 9.71 -18.40 28.21
CA GLU A 150 10.36 -17.93 29.44
C GLU A 150 9.42 -17.97 30.66
N ASN A 151 8.13 -17.63 30.48
CA ASN A 151 7.21 -17.35 31.59
C ASN A 151 6.06 -18.37 31.73
N GLY A 152 5.89 -19.29 30.78
CA GLY A 152 4.81 -20.28 30.77
C GLY A 152 3.41 -19.70 30.55
N ARG A 153 3.29 -18.42 30.19
CA ARG A 153 2.02 -17.71 29.92
C ARG A 153 2.21 -16.68 28.81
N PHE A 154 1.11 -16.29 28.17
CA PHE A 154 1.09 -15.12 27.30
C PHE A 154 0.95 -13.83 28.11
N THR A 155 1.20 -12.69 27.47
CA THR A 155 0.97 -11.36 28.04
C THR A 155 0.04 -10.53 27.17
N SER A 156 -0.78 -9.67 27.77
CA SER A 156 -1.55 -8.63 27.07
C SER A 156 -0.81 -7.29 27.00
N ILE A 157 0.37 -7.18 27.63
CA ILE A 157 1.13 -5.94 27.75
C ILE A 157 2.24 -5.93 26.71
N LEU A 158 2.12 -5.07 25.70
CA LEU A 158 3.07 -4.98 24.58
C LEU A 158 4.50 -4.70 25.04
N GLN A 159 4.67 -3.89 26.10
CA GLN A 159 5.96 -3.49 26.63
C GLN A 159 6.73 -4.65 27.29
N GLU A 160 6.02 -5.64 27.86
CA GLU A 160 6.65 -6.82 28.45
C GLU A 160 7.39 -7.68 27.41
N LEU A 161 7.07 -7.52 26.12
CA LEU A 161 7.74 -8.23 25.04
C LEU A 161 9.12 -7.66 24.66
N GLY A 162 9.48 -6.48 25.18
CA GLY A 162 10.81 -5.89 24.96
C GLY A 162 11.13 -5.49 23.50
N LEU A 163 10.12 -5.34 22.63
CA LEU A 163 10.31 -5.17 21.19
C LEU A 163 10.60 -3.73 20.73
N GLY A 164 10.45 -2.73 21.62
CA GLY A 164 10.55 -1.31 21.26
C GLY A 164 9.43 -0.80 20.33
N ILE A 165 8.35 -1.57 20.17
CA ILE A 165 7.19 -1.21 19.35
C ILE A 165 6.27 -0.28 20.15
N LYS A 166 5.91 0.86 19.55
CA LYS A 166 4.89 1.76 20.11
C LYS A 166 3.50 1.17 19.86
N SER A 167 2.60 1.27 20.83
CA SER A 167 1.20 0.86 20.67
C SER A 167 0.46 1.72 19.64
N GLU A 168 0.92 2.95 19.39
CA GLU A 168 0.32 3.86 18.43
C GLU A 168 1.35 4.36 17.42
N THR A 169 1.03 4.23 16.13
CA THR A 169 1.78 4.84 15.04
C THR A 169 0.85 5.71 14.17
N ALA A 170 1.42 6.29 13.11
CA ALA A 170 0.66 7.06 12.14
C ALA A 170 -0.26 6.17 11.28
N GLY A 171 0.04 4.87 11.16
CA GLY A 171 -0.68 3.91 10.33
C GLY A 171 -1.59 2.97 11.13
N TYR A 172 -1.18 2.56 12.32
CA TYR A 172 -1.80 1.47 13.07
C TYR A 172 -1.89 1.75 14.57
N SER A 173 -2.88 1.12 15.20
CA SER A 173 -2.97 0.90 16.65
C SER A 173 -2.70 -0.58 16.92
N TYR A 174 -1.83 -0.86 17.88
CA TYR A 174 -1.40 -2.21 18.24
C TYR A 174 -1.91 -2.59 19.62
N SER A 175 -2.59 -3.72 19.69
CA SER A 175 -3.14 -4.26 20.93
C SER A 175 -2.97 -5.77 20.99
N ILE A 176 -3.06 -6.32 22.19
CA ILE A 176 -2.96 -7.76 22.45
C ILE A 176 -4.18 -8.18 23.27
N VAL A 177 -4.89 -9.19 22.79
CA VAL A 177 -6.07 -9.76 23.44
C VAL A 177 -5.75 -11.20 23.84
N LEU A 178 -5.94 -11.51 25.12
CA LEU A 178 -5.81 -12.87 25.63
C LEU A 178 -7.14 -13.61 25.46
N SER A 179 -7.07 -14.89 25.11
CA SER A 179 -8.23 -15.77 25.23
C SER A 179 -8.59 -16.00 26.71
N ASN A 180 -9.89 -16.11 26.99
CA ASN A 180 -10.39 -16.31 28.37
C ASN A 180 -9.85 -17.57 29.04
N ASP A 181 -9.53 -18.59 28.24
CA ASP A 181 -9.01 -19.88 28.70
C ASP A 181 -7.47 -19.98 28.61
N GLY A 182 -6.79 -18.88 28.21
CA GLY A 182 -5.35 -18.82 28.07
C GLY A 182 -4.77 -19.72 26.96
N ARG A 183 -5.61 -20.31 26.08
CA ARG A 183 -5.13 -21.20 25.02
C ARG A 183 -4.40 -20.48 23.90
N PHE A 184 -4.80 -19.25 23.63
CA PHE A 184 -4.17 -18.40 22.63
C PHE A 184 -4.08 -16.94 23.05
N VAL A 185 -3.23 -16.21 22.33
CA VAL A 185 -3.13 -14.75 22.36
C VAL A 185 -3.25 -14.21 20.95
N GLN A 186 -3.99 -13.12 20.80
CA GLN A 186 -4.24 -12.44 19.54
C GLN A 186 -3.56 -11.07 19.56
N SER A 187 -2.55 -10.90 18.72
CA SER A 187 -1.87 -9.64 18.43
C SER A 187 -2.58 -8.93 17.29
N ILE A 188 -3.03 -7.69 17.48
CA ILE A 188 -3.82 -6.95 16.50
C ILE A 188 -3.05 -5.72 16.04
N GLY A 189 -2.96 -5.52 14.73
CA GLY A 189 -2.60 -4.26 14.09
C GLY A 189 -3.83 -3.70 13.39
N LEU A 190 -4.51 -2.76 14.06
CA LEU A 190 -5.72 -2.11 13.58
C LEU A 190 -5.37 -0.86 12.76
N ALA A 191 -5.81 -0.80 11.51
CA ALA A 191 -5.53 0.33 10.65
C ALA A 191 -6.24 1.61 11.11
N LYS A 192 -5.53 2.74 11.02
CA LYS A 192 -6.05 4.08 11.36
C LYS A 192 -6.43 4.91 10.14
N ARG A 193 -6.02 4.48 8.94
CA ARG A 193 -6.22 5.21 7.68
C ARG A 193 -6.98 4.37 6.66
N ASP A 194 -7.66 5.05 5.76
CA ASP A 194 -8.35 4.40 4.65
C ASP A 194 -7.35 3.74 3.69
N GLY A 195 -7.75 2.62 3.09
CA GLY A 195 -6.91 1.85 2.16
C GLY A 195 -5.88 0.93 2.84
N LEU A 196 -5.86 0.84 4.16
CA LEU A 196 -5.02 -0.10 4.91
C LEU A 196 -5.81 -1.33 5.36
N LYS A 197 -5.20 -2.52 5.23
CA LYS A 197 -5.73 -3.76 5.77
C LYS A 197 -5.41 -3.86 7.26
N ASN A 198 -6.21 -4.64 7.97
CA ASN A 198 -5.89 -5.07 9.32
C ASN A 198 -5.01 -6.31 9.29
N TYR A 199 -4.14 -6.42 10.28
CA TYR A 199 -3.30 -7.58 10.49
C TYR A 199 -3.58 -8.17 11.86
N THR A 200 -3.69 -9.50 11.94
CA THR A 200 -3.81 -10.20 13.22
C THR A 200 -2.90 -11.40 13.25
N GLY A 201 -2.13 -11.51 14.32
CA GLY A 201 -1.30 -12.66 14.62
C GLY A 201 -1.90 -13.42 15.79
N ILE A 202 -1.92 -14.74 15.72
CA ILE A 202 -2.45 -15.60 16.77
C ILE A 202 -1.32 -16.53 17.17
N VAL A 203 -1.02 -16.60 18.46
CA VAL A 203 -0.08 -17.58 19.02
C VAL A 203 -0.86 -18.47 19.97
N PHE A 204 -0.68 -19.77 19.85
CA PHE A 204 -1.43 -20.77 20.62
C PHE A 204 -0.52 -21.93 20.97
N TRP A 205 -0.77 -22.57 22.11
CA TRP A 205 0.00 -23.76 22.47
C TRP A 205 -0.56 -24.98 21.74
N VAL A 206 0.34 -25.89 21.38
CA VAL A 206 0.04 -27.21 20.82
C VAL A 206 0.72 -28.27 21.68
N ASN A 207 -0.02 -29.34 21.97
CA ASN A 207 0.56 -30.51 22.63
C ASN A 207 1.34 -31.31 21.59
N LYS A 208 2.67 -31.33 21.73
CA LYS A 208 3.51 -32.35 21.09
C LYS A 208 3.77 -33.45 22.12
N ALA A 209 3.90 -34.69 21.65
CA ALA A 209 3.90 -35.92 22.46
C ALA A 209 4.70 -35.84 23.78
N ASP A 210 5.79 -35.07 23.84
CA ASP A 210 6.62 -34.88 25.04
C ASP A 210 6.92 -33.42 25.43
N SER A 211 6.29 -32.41 24.80
CA SER A 211 6.49 -30.99 25.19
C SER A 211 5.32 -30.07 24.81
N LYS A 212 5.04 -29.10 25.70
CA LYS A 212 4.21 -27.93 25.36
C LYS A 212 5.04 -27.01 24.47
N SER A 213 4.56 -26.75 23.26
CA SER A 213 5.19 -25.82 22.32
C SER A 213 4.15 -24.83 21.80
N THR A 214 4.59 -23.68 21.29
CA THR A 214 3.69 -22.70 20.68
C THR A 214 3.73 -22.79 19.15
N SER A 215 2.58 -22.73 18.51
CA SER A 215 2.43 -22.46 17.09
C SER A 215 1.92 -21.04 16.86
N SER A 216 2.02 -20.56 15.62
CA SER A 216 1.55 -19.22 15.25
C SER A 216 0.82 -19.22 13.93
N LEU A 217 -0.27 -18.48 13.86
CA LEU A 217 -1.03 -18.17 12.65
C LEU A 217 -0.96 -16.67 12.41
N PHE A 218 -0.81 -16.25 11.15
CA PHE A 218 -0.77 -14.85 10.78
C PHE A 218 -1.78 -14.57 9.69
N CYS A 219 -2.57 -13.52 9.85
CA CYS A 219 -3.74 -13.24 9.01
C CYS A 219 -3.81 -11.77 8.62
N GLU A 220 -4.41 -11.51 7.46
CA GLU A 220 -4.80 -10.17 7.02
C GLU A 220 -6.26 -10.12 6.61
N SER A 221 -6.90 -8.95 6.74
CA SER A 221 -8.27 -8.77 6.28
C SER A 221 -8.35 -8.86 4.75
N TYR A 222 -9.47 -9.35 4.23
CA TYR A 222 -9.69 -9.42 2.78
C TYR A 222 -9.65 -8.04 2.12
N GLN A 223 -10.26 -7.06 2.79
CA GLN A 223 -10.37 -5.67 2.35
C GLN A 223 -9.77 -4.71 3.38
N PRO A 224 -9.38 -3.48 2.97
CA PRO A 224 -9.10 -2.41 3.92
C PRO A 224 -10.23 -2.24 4.93
N SER A 225 -9.90 -2.11 6.21
CA SER A 225 -10.88 -2.04 7.28
C SER A 225 -10.32 -1.29 8.48
N LYS A 226 -11.21 -0.66 9.25
CA LYS A 226 -10.90 -0.06 10.57
C LYS A 226 -11.67 -0.77 11.69
N GLU A 227 -12.37 -1.85 11.37
CA GLU A 227 -13.12 -2.64 12.33
C GLU A 227 -12.18 -3.58 13.08
N LEU A 228 -12.43 -3.78 14.36
CA LEU A 228 -11.66 -4.73 15.15
C LEU A 228 -11.85 -6.15 14.59
N PRO A 229 -10.76 -6.94 14.45
CA PRO A 229 -10.90 -8.34 14.08
C PRO A 229 -11.74 -9.09 15.11
N GLY A 230 -12.57 -10.01 14.64
CA GLY A 230 -13.19 -11.00 15.51
C GLY A 230 -12.16 -11.97 16.10
N LEU A 231 -12.64 -12.87 16.96
CA LEU A 231 -11.83 -13.96 17.50
C LEU A 231 -11.47 -14.98 16.40
N PRO A 232 -10.33 -15.68 16.52
CA PRO A 232 -10.01 -16.81 15.66
C PRO A 232 -11.05 -17.92 15.75
N VAL A 233 -11.26 -18.62 14.64
CA VAL A 233 -12.23 -19.72 14.55
C VAL A 233 -11.57 -21.00 15.08
N VAL A 234 -12.16 -21.61 16.11
CA VAL A 234 -11.69 -22.89 16.65
C VAL A 234 -12.13 -24.03 15.72
N THR A 235 -11.21 -24.93 15.37
CA THR A 235 -11.48 -26.07 14.48
C THR A 235 -11.02 -27.38 15.10
N ASN A 236 -11.59 -28.49 14.63
CA ASN A 236 -11.20 -29.84 15.04
C ASN A 236 -9.92 -30.35 14.32
N SER A 237 -9.14 -29.45 13.71
CA SER A 237 -7.92 -29.81 12.96
C SER A 237 -6.68 -29.89 13.86
N LYS A 238 -5.58 -30.51 13.39
CA LYS A 238 -4.31 -30.61 14.14
C LYS A 238 -3.73 -29.26 14.58
N ASP A 239 -4.05 -28.19 13.85
CA ASP A 239 -3.60 -26.82 14.14
C ASP A 239 -4.62 -26.00 14.97
N GLY A 240 -5.80 -26.56 15.25
CA GLY A 240 -6.78 -26.06 16.23
C GLY A 240 -7.46 -24.71 15.96
N LEU A 241 -6.85 -23.82 15.16
CA LEU A 241 -7.30 -22.44 14.94
C LEU A 241 -7.20 -22.02 13.47
N GLN A 242 -8.15 -21.20 13.04
CA GLN A 242 -8.18 -20.50 11.75
C GLN A 242 -8.29 -18.98 11.94
N CYS A 243 -7.99 -18.24 10.87
CA CYS A 243 -8.12 -16.80 10.87
C CYS A 243 -9.57 -16.38 11.19
N PRO A 244 -9.78 -15.18 11.78
CA PRO A 244 -11.12 -14.66 11.99
C PRO A 244 -11.92 -14.57 10.68
N LEU A 245 -13.25 -14.55 10.78
CA LEU A 245 -14.11 -14.32 9.62
C LEU A 245 -13.75 -12.98 8.96
N GLY A 246 -13.62 -12.98 7.62
CA GLY A 246 -13.18 -11.81 6.86
C GLY A 246 -11.65 -11.68 6.71
N TYR A 247 -10.89 -12.68 7.16
CA TYR A 247 -9.42 -12.69 7.09
C TYR A 247 -8.89 -13.93 6.35
N SER A 248 -7.75 -13.76 5.67
CA SER A 248 -6.99 -14.85 5.04
C SER A 248 -5.66 -15.08 5.77
N PRO A 249 -5.17 -16.32 5.82
CA PRO A 249 -3.83 -16.60 6.30
C PRO A 249 -2.78 -16.00 5.36
N ILE A 250 -1.72 -15.45 5.95
CA ILE A 250 -0.52 -15.02 5.24
C ILE A 250 0.50 -16.15 5.37
N VAL A 251 0.69 -16.89 4.28
CA VAL A 251 1.78 -17.86 4.18
C VAL A 251 3.11 -17.10 4.01
N ARG A 252 4.12 -17.49 4.78
CA ARG A 252 5.49 -16.98 4.63
C ARG A 252 6.24 -17.73 3.54
#